data_AF-A0A938XS61-F1
#
_entry.id   AF-A0A938XS61-F1
#
_cell.length_a   1.000
_cell.length_b   1.000
_cell.length_c   1.000
_cell.angle_alpha   90.00
_cell.angle_beta   90.00
_cell.angle_gamma   90.00
#
_symmetry.space_group_name_H-M   'P 1'
#
loop_
_entity.id
_entity.type
_entity.pdbx_description
1 polymer ?
#
loop_
_entity_poly.entity_id
_entity_poly.type
_entity_poly.pdbx_seq_one_letter_code
_entity_poly.pdbx_strand_id
1 'polypeptide(L)'
;MNNLNHHNKGYSLIEVLFVVIIFSIIGLGIIQISNFSWNSYTYNKEQSILQRNRTAIQKITKQIRNALNIMINDSGQEIILKTKTANNQFKYYHYLLQNKNLYLQTSNYQPHFKQKKIIYWKILN
;
A
#
# COMPACT_ATOMS: atom_id res chain seq x y z
N MET A 1 -70.25 -6.22 19.00
CA MET A 1 -70.27 -5.92 17.55
C MET A 1 -69.01 -5.14 17.22
N ASN A 2 -68.17 -5.69 16.34
CA ASN A 2 -67.29 -4.95 15.41
C ASN A 2 -66.59 -6.00 14.53
N ASN A 3 -67.16 -6.26 13.36
CA ASN A 3 -66.61 -7.15 12.37
C ASN A 3 -65.61 -6.33 11.53
N LEU A 4 -64.32 -6.51 11.78
CA LEU A 4 -63.25 -5.92 10.98
C LEU A 4 -63.13 -6.71 9.67
N ASN A 5 -63.81 -6.23 8.63
CA ASN A 5 -63.67 -6.76 7.28
C ASN A 5 -62.26 -6.46 6.75
N HIS A 6 -61.31 -7.38 6.92
CA HIS A 6 -60.03 -7.35 6.21
C HIS A 6 -60.26 -7.69 4.73
N HIS A 7 -60.36 -6.65 3.90
CA HIS A 7 -60.28 -6.79 2.45
C HIS A 7 -58.80 -6.93 2.04
N ASN A 8 -58.33 -8.17 1.90
CA ASN A 8 -57.03 -8.44 1.27
C ASN A 8 -57.18 -8.25 -0.24
N LYS A 9 -56.86 -7.06 -0.74
CA LYS A 9 -56.76 -6.81 -2.19
C LYS A 9 -55.56 -7.59 -2.72
N GLY A 10 -55.82 -8.64 -3.50
CA GLY A 10 -54.77 -9.39 -4.21
C GLY A 10 -54.06 -8.50 -5.24
N TYR A 11 -52.77 -8.75 -5.45
CA TYR A 11 -51.98 -8.04 -6.45
C TYR A 11 -52.44 -8.40 -7.86
N SER A 12 -52.47 -7.41 -8.75
CA SER A 12 -52.74 -7.65 -10.17
C SER A 12 -51.50 -8.26 -10.85
N LEU A 13 -51.71 -9.16 -11.81
CA LEU A 13 -50.62 -9.81 -12.55
C LEU A 13 -49.63 -8.80 -13.16
N ILE A 14 -50.15 -7.67 -13.66
CA ILE A 14 -49.34 -6.59 -14.26
C ILE A 14 -48.42 -5.92 -13.24
N GLU A 15 -48.89 -5.78 -12.00
CA GLU A 15 -48.14 -5.12 -10.91
C GLU A 15 -46.95 -5.97 -10.50
N VAL A 16 -47.14 -7.29 -10.39
CA VAL A 16 -46.04 -8.23 -10.12
C VAL A 16 -45.01 -8.23 -11.25
N LEU A 17 -45.46 -8.21 -12.50
CA LEU A 17 -44.56 -8.22 -13.66
C LEU A 17 -43.71 -6.94 -13.74
N PHE A 18 -44.32 -5.79 -13.43
CA PHE A 18 -43.61 -4.51 -13.37
C PHE A 18 -42.52 -4.51 -12.29
N VAL A 19 -42.83 -5.05 -11.10
CA VAL A 19 -41.86 -5.17 -10.00
C VAL A 19 -40.67 -6.05 -10.41
N VAL A 20 -40.91 -7.20 -11.06
CA VAL A 20 -39.84 -8.10 -11.50
C VAL A 20 -38.90 -7.42 -12.52
N ILE A 21 -39.45 -6.64 -13.45
CA ILE A 21 -38.64 -5.92 -14.44
C ILE A 21 -37.75 -4.88 -13.76
N ILE A 22 -38.30 -4.09 -12.84
CA ILE A 22 -37.54 -3.07 -12.09
C ILE A 22 -36.42 -3.74 -11.28
N PHE A 23 -36.71 -4.81 -10.55
CA PHE A 23 -35.69 -5.52 -9.78
C PHE A 23 -34.58 -6.09 -10.66
N SER A 24 -34.92 -6.58 -11.86
CA SER A 24 -33.93 -7.10 -12.81
C SER A 24 -32.97 -6.01 -13.30
N ILE A 25 -33.49 -4.84 -13.64
CA ILE A 25 -32.68 -3.69 -14.09
C ILE A 25 -31.78 -3.19 -12.95
N ILE A 26 -32.33 -3.05 -11.74
CA ILE A 26 -31.56 -2.63 -10.56
C ILE A 26 -30.44 -3.64 -10.26
N GLY A 27 -30.75 -4.95 -10.32
CA GLY A 27 -29.78 -6.01 -10.10
C GLY A 27 -28.60 -5.94 -11.06
N LEU A 28 -28.86 -5.72 -12.35
CA LEU A 28 -27.80 -5.55 -13.36
C LEU A 28 -26.93 -4.32 -13.05
N GLY A 29 -27.54 -3.20 -12.64
CA GLY A 29 -26.81 -1.99 -12.26
C GLY A 29 -25.88 -2.21 -11.06
N ILE A 30 -26.35 -2.92 -10.03
CA ILE A 30 -25.55 -3.22 -8.84
C ILE A 30 -24.32 -4.08 -9.21
N ILE A 31 -24.50 -5.10 -10.04
CA ILE A 31 -23.39 -5.98 -10.46
C ILE A 31 -22.32 -5.19 -11.22
N GLN A 32 -22.73 -4.31 -12.14
CA GLN A 32 -21.79 -3.49 -12.91
C GLN A 32 -21.00 -2.53 -12.02
N ILE A 33 -21.68 -1.83 -11.10
CA ILE A 33 -21.04 -0.91 -10.16
C ILE A 33 -20.08 -1.64 -9.22
N SER A 34 -20.48 -2.83 -8.74
CA SER A 34 -19.64 -3.65 -7.87
C SER A 34 -18.36 -4.09 -8.58
N ASN A 35 -18.47 -4.62 -9.79
CA ASN A 35 -17.32 -5.03 -10.60
C ASN A 35 -16.39 -3.86 -10.92
N PHE A 36 -16.95 -2.72 -11.32
CA PHE A 36 -16.17 -1.50 -11.57
C PHE A 36 -15.44 -1.03 -10.32
N SER A 37 -16.11 -1.02 -9.16
CA SER A 37 -15.51 -0.62 -7.88
C SER A 37 -14.35 -1.52 -7.49
N TRP A 38 -14.49 -2.84 -7.64
CA TRP A 38 -13.44 -3.80 -7.30
C TRP A 38 -12.21 -3.66 -8.21
N ASN A 39 -12.44 -3.52 -9.52
CA ASN A 39 -11.37 -3.29 -10.49
C ASN A 39 -10.66 -1.96 -10.25
N SER A 40 -11.41 -0.90 -9.92
CA SER A 40 -10.83 0.39 -9.55
C SER A 40 -10.01 0.30 -8.26
N TYR A 41 -10.51 -0.39 -7.23
CA TYR A 41 -9.78 -0.56 -5.98
C TYR A 41 -8.46 -1.32 -6.16
N THR A 42 -8.49 -2.45 -6.87
CA THR A 42 -7.29 -3.26 -7.13
C THR A 42 -6.24 -2.47 -7.92
N TYR A 43 -6.66 -1.78 -8.98
CA TYR A 43 -5.78 -0.91 -9.77
C TYR A 43 -5.17 0.22 -8.92
N ASN A 44 -5.98 0.93 -8.14
CA ASN A 44 -5.49 2.03 -7.29
C ASN A 44 -4.53 1.53 -6.20
N LYS A 45 -4.78 0.34 -5.64
CA LYS A 45 -3.89 -0.29 -4.67
C LYS A 45 -2.52 -0.59 -5.28
N GLU A 46 -2.48 -1.20 -6.46
CA GLU A 46 -1.23 -1.48 -7.17
C GLU A 46 -0.47 -0.20 -7.53
N GLN A 47 -1.18 0.81 -8.06
CA GLN A 47 -0.59 2.11 -8.36
C GLN A 47 0.01 2.78 -7.12
N SER A 48 -0.68 2.72 -5.97
CA SER A 48 -0.17 3.26 -4.71
C SER A 48 1.11 2.57 -4.27
N ILE A 49 1.18 1.23 -4.36
CA ILE A 49 2.38 0.45 -4.04
C ILE A 49 3.54 0.84 -4.97
N LEU A 50 3.29 0.92 -6.28
CA LEU A 50 4.31 1.34 -7.25
C LEU A 50 4.82 2.76 -6.98
N GLN A 51 3.93 3.69 -6.63
CA GLN A 51 4.29 5.07 -6.33
C GLN A 51 5.14 5.17 -5.05
N ARG A 52 4.80 4.40 -4.02
CA ARG A 52 5.61 4.28 -2.79
C ARG A 52 7.00 3.73 -3.09
N ASN A 53 7.08 2.64 -3.85
CA ASN A 53 8.35 2.04 -4.27
C ASN A 53 9.21 3.03 -5.07
N ARG A 54 8.62 3.76 -6.03
CA ARG A 54 9.31 4.81 -6.79
C ARG A 54 9.88 5.89 -5.87
N THR A 55 9.10 6.33 -4.88
CA THR A 55 9.52 7.35 -3.91
C THR A 55 10.67 6.84 -3.03
N ALA A 56 10.60 5.58 -2.58
CA ALA A 56 11.67 4.96 -1.81
C ALA A 56 12.98 4.87 -2.64
N ILE A 57 12.89 4.39 -3.88
CA ILE A 57 14.02 4.32 -4.81
C ILE A 57 14.61 5.72 -5.04
N GLN A 58 13.80 6.73 -5.31
CA GLN A 58 14.28 8.10 -5.50
C GLN A 58 15.04 8.64 -4.29
N LYS A 59 14.57 8.36 -3.07
CA LYS A 59 15.26 8.73 -1.83
C LYS A 59 16.61 8.03 -1.71
N ILE A 60 16.68 6.74 -2.00
CA ILE A 60 17.92 5.96 -1.98
C ILE A 60 18.89 6.50 -3.02
N THR A 61 18.45 6.70 -4.27
CA THR A 61 19.26 7.24 -5.36
C THR A 61 19.81 8.62 -5.03
N LYS A 62 19.02 9.49 -4.36
CA LYS A 62 19.50 10.79 -3.88
C LYS A 62 20.59 10.64 -2.82
N GLN A 63 20.42 9.71 -1.88
CA GLN A 63 21.42 9.46 -0.84
C GLN A 63 22.71 8.86 -1.41
N ILE A 64 22.60 7.96 -2.39
CA ILE A 64 23.74 7.40 -3.12
C ILE A 64 24.51 8.50 -3.83
N ARG A 65 23.82 9.41 -4.54
CA ARG A 65 24.46 10.56 -5.20
C ARG A 65 25.19 11.49 -4.24
N ASN A 66 24.68 11.64 -3.01
CA ASN A 66 25.27 12.48 -1.98
C ASN A 66 26.23 11.71 -1.06
N ALA A 67 26.53 10.44 -1.37
CA ALA A 67 27.40 9.62 -0.55
C ALA A 67 28.85 9.95 -0.89
N LEU A 68 29.65 10.18 0.15
CA LEU A 68 31.10 10.27 0.06
C LEU A 68 31.74 8.90 -0.13
N ASN A 69 31.12 7.86 0.42
CA ASN A 69 31.57 6.48 0.30
C ASN A 69 30.36 5.55 0.33
N ILE A 70 30.43 4.48 -0.44
CA ILE A 70 29.43 3.43 -0.58
C ILE A 70 30.14 2.11 -0.30
N MET A 71 29.74 1.44 0.78
CA MET A 71 30.20 0.09 1.07
C MET A 71 29.04 -0.87 0.83
N ILE A 72 29.29 -1.95 0.09
CA ILE A 72 28.32 -2.99 -0.22
C ILE A 72 28.91 -4.30 0.31
N ASN A 73 28.09 -5.12 0.96
CA ASN A 73 28.55 -6.45 1.39
C ASN A 73 28.67 -7.42 0.20
N ASP A 74 29.41 -8.51 0.37
CA ASP A 74 29.68 -9.47 -0.72
C ASP A 74 28.41 -10.13 -1.28
N SER A 75 27.34 -10.22 -0.48
CA SER A 75 26.05 -10.75 -0.92
C SER A 75 25.15 -9.73 -1.63
N GLY A 76 25.53 -8.46 -1.64
CA GLY A 76 24.72 -7.35 -2.17
C GLY A 76 23.43 -7.04 -1.38
N GLN A 77 23.26 -7.63 -0.20
CA GLN A 77 22.07 -7.49 0.63
C GLN A 77 22.16 -6.32 1.61
N GLU A 78 23.36 -5.80 1.86
CA GLU A 78 23.60 -4.67 2.76
C GLU A 78 24.38 -3.56 2.05
N ILE A 79 23.89 -2.33 2.17
CA ILE A 79 24.54 -1.14 1.61
C ILE A 79 24.70 -0.11 2.73
N ILE A 80 25.91 0.36 2.94
CA ILE A 80 26.23 1.41 3.91
C ILE A 80 26.71 2.64 3.14
N LEU A 81 25.92 3.71 3.21
CA LEU A 81 26.25 5.00 2.62
C LEU A 81 26.81 5.93 3.69
N LYS A 82 27.97 6.52 3.44
CA LYS A 82 28.54 7.60 4.26
C LYS A 82 28.24 8.93 3.59
N THR A 83 27.66 9.88 4.31
CA THR A 83 27.48 11.26 3.84
C THR A 83 28.00 12.26 4.87
N LYS A 84 28.09 13.52 4.44
CA LYS A 84 28.42 14.67 5.31
C LYS A 84 27.21 15.58 5.41
N THR A 85 26.84 15.95 6.63
CA THR A 85 25.77 16.93 6.87
C THR A 85 26.26 18.35 6.64
N ALA A 86 25.34 19.31 6.56
CA ALA A 86 25.66 20.73 6.44
C ALA A 86 26.57 21.24 7.58
N ASN A 87 26.48 20.61 8.76
CA ASN A 87 27.29 20.92 9.93
C ASN A 87 28.64 20.17 9.94
N ASN A 88 29.08 19.66 8.78
CA ASN A 88 30.32 18.91 8.61
C ASN A 88 30.39 17.56 9.37
N GLN A 89 29.27 17.06 9.92
CA GLN A 89 29.23 15.79 10.66
C GLN A 89 29.02 14.62 9.72
N PHE A 90 29.60 13.46 10.05
CA PHE A 90 29.36 12.24 9.28
C PHE A 90 28.04 11.59 9.68
N LYS A 91 27.30 11.14 8.67
CA LYS A 91 26.08 10.37 8.84
C LYS A 91 26.14 9.12 7.96
N TYR A 92 25.71 8.01 8.53
CA TYR A 92 25.69 6.71 7.89
C TYR A 92 24.25 6.26 7.69
N TYR A 93 23.94 5.84 6.47
CA TYR A 93 22.67 5.21 6.11
C TYR A 93 22.95 3.75 5.80
N HIS A 94 22.42 2.86 6.63
CA HIS A 94 22.57 1.42 6.48
C HIS A 94 21.26 0.84 5.95
N TYR A 95 21.33 0.31 4.75
CA TYR A 95 20.25 -0.37 4.06
C TYR A 95 20.45 -1.87 4.16
N LEU A 96 19.41 -2.59 4.57
CA LEU A 96 19.39 -4.05 4.63
C LEU A 96 18.20 -4.56 3.84
N LEU A 97 18.43 -5.44 2.88
CA LEU A 97 17.40 -6.14 2.14
C LEU A 97 17.19 -7.52 2.78
N GLN A 98 16.05 -7.70 3.44
CA GLN A 98 15.71 -8.97 4.08
C GLN A 98 14.23 -9.31 3.81
N ASN A 99 13.95 -10.55 3.41
CA ASN A 99 12.59 -11.03 3.14
C ASN A 99 11.78 -10.12 2.19
N LYS A 100 12.43 -9.61 1.13
CA LYS A 100 11.86 -8.65 0.16
C LYS A 100 11.52 -7.25 0.73
N ASN A 101 11.86 -6.98 1.99
CA ASN A 101 11.69 -5.67 2.61
C ASN A 101 13.04 -4.95 2.68
N LEU A 102 13.00 -3.65 2.40
CA LEU A 102 14.16 -2.78 2.56
C LEU A 102 14.05 -2.05 3.90
N TYR A 103 15.04 -2.28 4.75
CA TYR A 103 15.17 -1.64 6.04
C TYR A 103 16.21 -0.54 5.96
N LEU A 104 15.94 0.57 6.64
CA LEU A 104 16.89 1.66 6.81
C LEU A 104 17.17 1.89 8.29
N GLN A 105 18.46 1.96 8.59
CA GLN A 105 18.97 2.48 9.84
C GLN A 105 19.84 3.71 9.56
N THR A 106 19.68 4.76 10.36
CA THR A 106 20.54 5.94 10.31
C THR A 106 21.36 6.04 11.58
N SER A 107 22.65 6.31 11.45
CA SER A 107 23.59 6.42 12.56
C SER A 107 24.60 7.54 12.32
N ASN A 108 25.15 8.11 13.40
CA ASN A 108 26.31 9.01 13.32
C ASN A 108 27.64 8.25 13.40
N TYR A 109 27.58 6.95 13.71
CA TYR A 109 28.72 6.04 13.79
C TYR A 109 28.72 5.08 12.61
N GLN A 110 29.92 4.73 12.13
CA GLN A 110 30.09 3.78 11.02
C GLN A 110 29.57 2.40 11.47
N PRO A 111 28.52 1.86 10.82
CA PRO A 111 28.07 0.52 11.10
C PRO A 111 29.06 -0.49 10.52
N HIS A 112 29.25 -1.60 11.23
CA HIS A 112 29.99 -2.76 10.73
C HIS A 112 29.00 -3.86 10.37
N PHE A 113 29.21 -4.53 9.24
CA PHE A 113 28.37 -5.63 8.74
C PHE A 113 28.16 -6.81 9.74
N LYS A 114 28.91 -6.87 10.85
CA LYS A 114 28.86 -7.96 11.85
C LYS A 114 28.25 -7.60 13.22
N GLN A 115 27.85 -6.37 13.49
CA GLN A 115 27.35 -6.04 14.84
C GLN A 115 25.84 -6.29 14.97
N LYS A 116 25.49 -7.48 15.50
CA LYS A 116 24.19 -7.77 16.16
C LYS A 116 24.05 -6.92 17.43
N LYS A 117 23.96 -5.61 17.29
CA LYS A 117 23.44 -4.74 18.35
C LYS A 117 21.92 -4.67 18.13
N ILE A 118 21.13 -4.56 19.20
CA ILE A 118 19.68 -4.36 19.09
C ILE A 118 19.48 -3.03 18.37
N ILE A 119 19.18 -3.11 17.08
CA ILE A 119 19.09 -1.99 16.17
C ILE A 119 17.63 -1.87 15.75
N TYR A 120 17.04 -0.71 16.01
CA TYR A 120 15.70 -0.38 15.56
C TYR A 120 15.73 -0.07 14.07
N TRP A 121 15.15 -0.96 13.28
CA TRP A 121 15.03 -0.82 11.84
C TRP A 121 13.71 -0.14 11.49
N LYS A 122 13.77 0.91 10.66
CA LYS A 122 12.56 1.50 10.08
C LYS A 122 12.30 0.84 8.73
N ILE A 123 11.09 0.29 8.58
CA ILE A 123 10.63 -0.23 7.30
C ILE A 123 10.37 0.95 6.37
N LEU A 124 11.00 0.94 5.20
CA LEU A 124 10.68 1.86 4.11
C LEU A 124 9.51 1.27 3.32
N ASN A 125 8.29 1.54 3.79
CA ASN A 125 7.05 1.27 3.04
C ASN A 125 6.71 2.42 2.09
#